data_AF-Q2SZU7-F1
#
_entry.id   AF-Q2SZU7-F1
#
_cell.length_a   1.000
_cell.length_b   1.000
_cell.length_c   1.000
_cell.angle_alpha   90.00
_cell.angle_beta   90.00
_cell.angle_gamma   90.00
#
_symmetry.space_group_name_H-M   'P 1'
#
loop_
_entity.id
_entity.type
_entity.pdbx_description
1 polymer ?
#
loop_
_entity_poly.entity_id
_entity_poly.type
_entity_poly.pdbx_seq_one_letter_code
_entity_poly.pdbx_strand_id
1 'polypeptide(L)'
;MAGLDLVRRVAAHAPGVRLAFRNVPANAAGALLERGEADLLIAADFAVPRATIARPLLRERYVMAQRHGHPRGLAPPDLDAYCALRHVIVSGDGGGLRGFMDERLHALGRSRVVAVSVQQYHLAPLVLDATDYVCALPERFLLRFADRLDLLPLPIEVDGFTLSAAWHPRLHADPAHRWLRGALFAAVGARTEDGPDMAPARASSDGARARHAAGRARTTRRPPSRPRHRTTTRTRHERARHTRSGAPAPCAAQERRASAVAAPAAVTNTSPASS
;
A
#
# COMPACT_ATOMS: atom_id res chain seq x y z
N MET A 1 0.15 0.34 -6.73
CA MET A 1 0.86 0.35 -8.03
C MET A 1 2.23 -0.30 -7.90
N ALA A 2 3.31 0.49 -7.77
CA ALA A 2 4.71 0.03 -7.91
C ALA A 2 5.07 -1.34 -7.32
N GLY A 3 4.57 -1.69 -6.12
CA GLY A 3 4.88 -2.96 -5.46
C GLY A 3 4.53 -4.22 -6.26
N LEU A 4 3.40 -4.27 -6.97
CA LEU A 4 3.02 -5.48 -7.74
C LEU A 4 3.93 -5.66 -8.97
N ASP A 5 4.19 -4.57 -9.68
CA ASP A 5 5.02 -4.58 -10.88
C ASP A 5 6.51 -4.81 -10.52
N LEU A 6 6.95 -4.35 -9.34
CA LEU A 6 8.23 -4.70 -8.74
C LEU A 6 8.30 -6.20 -8.40
N VAL A 7 7.29 -6.77 -7.72
CA VAL A 7 7.24 -8.22 -7.42
C VAL A 7 7.33 -9.05 -8.70
N ARG A 8 6.60 -8.66 -9.76
CA ARG A 8 6.69 -9.31 -11.08
C ARG A 8 8.10 -9.24 -11.68
N ARG A 9 8.78 -8.09 -11.60
CA ARG A 9 10.16 -7.95 -12.08
C ARG A 9 11.15 -8.78 -11.27
N VAL A 10 11.07 -8.73 -9.93
CA VAL A 10 11.96 -9.46 -9.04
C VAL A 10 11.81 -10.97 -9.20
N ALA A 11 10.58 -11.48 -9.27
CA ALA A 11 10.31 -12.91 -9.51
C ALA A 11 10.89 -13.42 -10.84
N ALA A 12 10.95 -12.57 -11.88
CA ALA A 12 11.47 -12.93 -13.20
C ALA A 12 13.00 -12.79 -13.35
N HIS A 13 13.65 -11.90 -12.58
CA HIS A 13 15.08 -11.56 -12.78
C HIS A 13 15.99 -11.93 -11.60
N ALA A 14 15.43 -12.12 -10.39
CA ALA A 14 16.17 -12.50 -9.20
C ALA A 14 15.28 -13.32 -8.23
N PRO A 15 14.88 -14.55 -8.58
CA PRO A 15 13.89 -15.33 -7.83
C PRO A 15 14.32 -15.72 -6.40
N GLY A 16 15.60 -15.59 -6.04
CA GLY A 16 16.09 -15.75 -4.66
C GLY A 16 15.89 -14.52 -3.77
N VAL A 17 15.50 -13.37 -4.32
CA VAL A 17 15.29 -12.13 -3.57
C VAL A 17 13.92 -12.12 -2.91
N ARG A 18 13.91 -11.91 -1.60
CA ARG A 18 12.70 -11.82 -0.77
C ARG A 18 12.33 -10.36 -0.55
N LEU A 19 11.06 -10.00 -0.78
CA LEU A 19 10.52 -8.65 -0.55
C LEU A 19 9.51 -8.67 0.60
N ALA A 20 9.74 -7.88 1.65
CA ALA A 20 8.78 -7.69 2.74
C ALA A 20 8.22 -6.26 2.74
N PHE A 21 6.97 -6.08 2.26
CA PHE A 21 6.30 -4.78 2.23
C PHE A 21 5.70 -4.43 3.61
N ARG A 22 6.13 -3.32 4.21
CA ARG A 22 5.61 -2.77 5.48
C ARG A 22 4.93 -1.42 5.22
N ASN A 23 3.75 -1.20 5.79
CA ASN A 23 3.18 0.14 5.95
C ASN A 23 3.78 0.75 7.23
N VAL A 24 4.32 1.97 7.17
CA VAL A 24 4.95 2.64 8.31
C VAL A 24 4.44 4.08 8.50
N PRO A 25 4.24 4.55 9.74
CA PRO A 25 3.95 5.96 10.01
C PRO A 25 5.06 6.86 9.46
N ALA A 26 4.70 7.99 8.85
CA ALA A 26 5.65 8.90 8.18
C ALA A 26 6.74 9.42 9.14
N ASN A 27 6.40 9.68 10.40
CA ASN A 27 7.35 10.09 11.44
C ASN A 27 8.32 8.97 11.87
N ALA A 28 7.99 7.69 11.66
CA ALA A 28 8.86 6.56 11.97
C ALA A 28 9.79 6.19 10.79
N ALA A 29 9.42 6.53 9.54
CA ALA A 29 10.07 6.06 8.33
C ALA A 29 11.58 6.39 8.27
N GLY A 30 11.99 7.58 8.70
CA GLY A 30 13.40 7.99 8.68
C GLY A 30 14.28 7.13 9.58
N ALA A 31 13.85 6.93 10.83
CA ALA A 31 14.61 6.15 11.81
C ALA A 31 14.68 4.65 11.46
N LEU A 32 13.72 4.12 10.69
CA LEU A 32 13.77 2.75 10.15
C LEU A 32 14.80 2.60 9.04
N LEU A 33 14.94 3.59 8.15
CA LEU A 33 15.95 3.62 7.09
C LEU A 33 17.37 3.77 7.66
N GLU A 34 17.52 4.63 8.66
CA GLU A 34 18.76 4.86 9.40
C GLU A 34 19.27 3.57 10.05
N ARG A 35 18.44 2.93 10.89
CA ARG A 35 18.77 1.66 11.57
C ARG A 35 18.87 0.43 10.67
N GLY A 36 18.41 0.51 9.42
CA GLY A 36 18.40 -0.64 8.50
C GLY A 36 17.29 -1.66 8.72
N GLU A 37 16.23 -1.27 9.44
CA GLU A 37 14.96 -2.02 9.43
C GLU A 37 14.17 -1.84 8.13
N ALA A 38 14.55 -0.84 7.34
CA ALA A 38 14.05 -0.52 6.01
C ALA A 38 15.26 -0.28 5.08
N ASP A 39 15.21 -0.84 3.87
CA ASP A 39 16.20 -0.55 2.83
C ASP A 39 15.74 0.66 2.00
N LEU A 40 14.47 0.63 1.59
CA LEU A 40 13.87 1.55 0.64
C LEU A 40 12.47 1.98 1.14
N LEU A 41 12.18 3.27 0.96
CA LEU A 41 10.91 3.93 1.26
C LEU A 41 10.25 4.40 -0.04
N ILE A 42 8.95 4.17 -0.19
CA ILE A 42 8.10 4.84 -1.19
C ILE A 42 7.07 5.68 -0.44
N ALA A 43 7.11 6.98 -0.63
CA ALA A 43 6.24 7.96 0.03
C ALA A 43 5.96 9.16 -0.90
N ALA A 44 4.96 9.99 -0.57
CA ALA A 44 4.79 11.28 -1.23
C ALA A 44 5.93 12.24 -0.83
N ASP A 45 6.39 13.12 -1.74
CA ASP A 45 7.58 13.97 -1.52
C ASP A 45 7.55 14.75 -0.19
N PHE A 46 6.39 15.28 0.19
CA PHE A 46 6.21 16.03 1.45
C PHE A 46 6.36 15.18 2.73
N ALA A 47 6.36 13.85 2.61
CA ALA A 47 6.53 12.88 3.70
C ALA A 47 7.90 12.19 3.67
N VAL A 48 8.81 12.59 2.79
CA VAL A 48 10.17 12.02 2.70
C VAL A 48 11.08 12.62 3.79
N PRO A 49 11.77 11.80 4.61
CA PRO A 49 12.69 12.31 5.64
C PRO A 49 13.91 13.02 5.06
N ARG A 50 14.24 14.21 5.57
CA ARG A 50 15.35 15.06 5.06
C ARG A 50 16.73 14.41 5.04
N ALA A 51 16.98 13.40 5.90
CA ALA A 51 18.25 12.68 5.98
C ALA A 51 18.35 11.49 4.99
N THR A 52 17.61 11.52 3.89
CA THR A 52 17.59 10.46 2.87
C THR A 52 17.95 11.00 1.49
N ILE A 53 18.50 10.14 0.64
CA ILE A 53 18.58 10.43 -0.79
C ILE A 53 17.23 10.04 -1.39
N ALA A 54 16.60 10.97 -2.10
CA ALA A 54 15.28 10.80 -2.70
C ALA A 54 15.32 11.06 -4.20
N ARG A 55 14.51 10.32 -4.97
CA ARG A 55 14.28 10.57 -6.40
C ARG A 55 12.79 10.45 -6.72
N PRO A 56 12.20 11.42 -7.45
CA PRO A 56 10.86 11.31 -8.01
C PRO A 56 10.67 10.00 -8.77
N LEU A 57 9.73 9.17 -8.31
CA LEU A 57 9.44 7.86 -8.89
C LEU A 57 8.30 7.97 -9.91
N LEU A 58 7.24 8.73 -9.58
CA LEU A 58 6.11 9.01 -10.46
C LEU A 58 5.28 10.19 -9.92
N ARG A 59 4.50 10.82 -10.80
CA ARG A 59 3.42 11.75 -10.41
C ARG A 59 2.08 11.03 -10.42
N GLU A 60 1.25 11.29 -9.43
CA GLU A 60 -0.17 10.94 -9.35
C GLU A 60 -1.04 12.19 -9.48
N ARG A 61 -2.26 12.01 -9.99
CA ARG A 61 -3.36 12.97 -9.89
C ARG A 61 -4.57 12.30 -9.27
N TYR A 62 -5.42 13.07 -8.60
CA TYR A 62 -6.70 12.58 -8.09
C TYR A 62 -7.75 12.61 -9.21
N VAL A 63 -8.61 11.59 -9.23
CA VAL A 63 -9.82 11.55 -10.06
C VAL A 63 -11.00 11.06 -9.23
N MET A 64 -12.21 11.36 -9.68
CA MET A 64 -13.44 10.82 -9.11
C MET A 64 -13.64 9.40 -9.60
N ALA A 65 -14.19 8.52 -8.75
CA ALA A 65 -14.71 7.22 -9.19
C ALA A 65 -16.00 6.81 -8.50
N GLN A 66 -16.78 6.00 -9.21
CA GLN A 66 -18.07 5.40 -8.85
C GLN A 66 -18.17 3.99 -9.46
N ARG A 67 -19.11 3.15 -9.04
CA ARG A 67 -19.44 1.92 -9.78
C ARG A 67 -20.04 2.23 -11.16
N HIS A 68 -19.83 1.35 -12.15
CA HIS A 68 -20.59 1.40 -13.41
C HIS A 68 -22.10 1.44 -13.15
N GLY A 69 -22.83 2.20 -13.97
CA GLY A 69 -24.28 2.30 -13.88
C GLY A 69 -24.78 3.00 -12.61
N HIS A 70 -23.99 3.92 -12.05
CA HIS A 70 -24.36 4.75 -10.91
C HIS A 70 -25.55 5.67 -11.27
N PRO A 71 -26.55 5.91 -10.39
CA PRO A 71 -27.81 6.57 -10.77
C PRO A 71 -27.69 8.00 -11.32
N ARG A 72 -26.60 8.71 -10.98
CA ARG A 72 -26.31 10.06 -11.50
C ARG A 72 -25.83 10.10 -12.96
N GLY A 73 -25.51 8.94 -13.55
CA GLY A 73 -24.94 8.83 -14.90
C GLY A 73 -23.43 9.15 -15.00
N LEU A 74 -22.99 9.45 -16.22
CA LEU A 74 -21.58 9.59 -16.61
C LEU A 74 -21.11 11.03 -16.87
N ALA A 75 -21.99 12.03 -16.82
CA ALA A 75 -21.56 13.42 -16.90
C ALA A 75 -20.64 13.75 -15.70
N PRO A 76 -19.59 14.56 -15.85
CA PRO A 76 -18.90 15.16 -14.71
C PRO A 76 -19.93 15.96 -13.88
N PRO A 77 -20.00 15.76 -12.55
CA PRO A 77 -20.88 16.58 -11.71
C PRO A 77 -20.33 18.01 -11.61
N ASP A 78 -21.17 18.98 -11.24
CA ASP A 78 -20.67 20.24 -10.69
C ASP A 78 -20.22 20.07 -9.23
N LEU A 79 -19.68 21.14 -8.64
CA LEU A 79 -19.17 21.16 -7.26
C LEU A 79 -20.25 20.86 -6.21
N ASP A 80 -21.46 21.38 -6.38
CA ASP A 80 -22.52 21.27 -5.37
C ASP A 80 -23.21 19.90 -5.46
N ALA A 81 -23.42 19.39 -6.68
CA ALA A 81 -23.79 18.00 -6.93
C ALA A 81 -22.75 17.02 -6.34
N TYR A 82 -21.45 17.27 -6.53
CA TYR A 82 -20.39 16.44 -5.94
C TYR A 82 -20.35 16.49 -4.41
N CYS A 83 -20.64 17.65 -3.80
CA CYS A 83 -20.74 17.77 -2.35
C CYS A 83 -21.96 17.02 -1.77
N ALA A 84 -23.08 16.99 -2.50
CA ALA A 84 -24.31 16.29 -2.12
C ALA A 84 -24.21 14.75 -2.22
N LEU A 85 -23.30 14.23 -3.05
CA LEU A 85 -23.02 12.78 -3.11
C LEU A 85 -22.45 12.25 -1.79
N ARG A 86 -22.58 10.95 -1.57
CA ARG A 86 -22.05 10.24 -0.39
C ARG A 86 -20.65 9.69 -0.69
N HIS A 87 -19.67 10.02 0.14
CA HIS A 87 -18.26 9.76 -0.12
C HIS A 87 -17.67 8.61 0.69
N VAL A 88 -16.88 7.78 0.03
CA VAL A 88 -15.86 6.92 0.64
C VAL A 88 -14.54 7.70 0.66
N ILE A 89 -13.90 7.79 1.81
CA ILE A 89 -12.59 8.42 1.97
C ILE A 89 -11.57 7.42 2.51
N VAL A 90 -10.29 7.67 2.25
CA VAL A 90 -9.19 6.89 2.85
C VAL A 90 -8.47 7.77 3.85
N SER A 91 -8.43 7.36 5.13
CA SER A 91 -7.71 8.07 6.19
C SER A 91 -6.61 7.21 6.80
N GLY A 92 -5.36 7.66 6.67
CA GLY A 92 -4.19 6.98 7.22
C GLY A 92 -4.05 7.07 8.74
N ASP A 93 -4.86 7.90 9.40
CA ASP A 93 -4.82 8.12 10.87
C ASP A 93 -5.54 7.04 11.69
N GLY A 94 -6.34 6.18 11.04
CA GLY A 94 -7.09 5.11 11.68
C GLY A 94 -8.62 5.25 11.61
N GLY A 95 -9.18 6.42 11.29
CA GLY A 95 -10.64 6.58 11.24
C GLY A 95 -11.21 7.99 11.09
N GLY A 96 -10.38 9.02 10.83
CA GLY A 96 -10.86 10.38 10.60
C GLY A 96 -11.90 10.46 9.48
N LEU A 97 -12.92 11.29 9.68
CA LEU A 97 -13.97 11.60 8.68
C LEU A 97 -13.63 12.86 7.85
N ARG A 98 -12.35 13.23 7.77
CA ARG A 98 -11.82 14.35 6.98
C ARG A 98 -10.47 13.96 6.38
N GLY A 99 -10.15 14.49 5.21
CA GLY A 99 -8.81 14.46 4.64
C GLY A 99 -8.56 15.67 3.72
N PHE A 100 -7.47 15.61 2.95
CA PHE A 100 -7.01 16.71 2.07
C PHE A 100 -8.11 17.30 1.17
N MET A 101 -8.96 16.45 0.58
CA MET A 101 -10.10 16.89 -0.24
C MET A 101 -11.09 17.76 0.55
N ASP A 102 -11.28 17.52 1.84
CA ASP A 102 -12.18 18.30 2.70
C ASP A 102 -11.59 19.65 3.07
N GLU A 103 -10.26 19.74 3.22
CA GLU A 103 -9.56 21.03 3.39
C GLU A 103 -9.70 21.91 2.14
N ARG A 104 -9.58 21.30 0.95
CA ARG A 104 -9.74 21.99 -0.35
C ARG A 104 -11.18 22.42 -0.61
N LEU A 105 -12.17 21.61 -0.24
CA LEU A 105 -13.58 22.01 -0.27
C LEU A 105 -13.88 23.13 0.73
N HIS A 106 -13.32 23.07 1.94
CA HIS A 106 -13.53 24.08 2.96
C HIS A 106 -12.97 25.46 2.56
N ALA A 107 -11.83 25.49 1.86
CA ALA A 107 -11.28 26.71 1.27
C ALA A 107 -12.19 27.36 0.19
N LEU A 108 -13.12 26.59 -0.40
CA LEU A 108 -14.16 27.06 -1.33
C LEU A 108 -15.51 27.32 -0.63
N GLY A 109 -15.55 27.30 0.70
CA GLY A 109 -16.78 27.45 1.48
C GLY A 109 -17.75 26.27 1.33
N ARG A 110 -17.24 25.07 0.99
CA ARG A 110 -18.03 23.86 0.76
C ARG A 110 -17.67 22.72 1.72
N SER A 111 -18.54 21.72 1.78
CA SER A 111 -18.36 20.49 2.56
C SER A 111 -19.15 19.35 1.92
N ARG A 112 -18.62 18.14 1.96
CA ARG A 112 -19.23 16.94 1.35
C ARG A 112 -19.76 15.95 2.40
N VAL A 113 -20.67 15.07 2.00
CA VAL A 113 -21.19 14.02 2.89
C VAL A 113 -20.24 12.81 2.93
N VAL A 114 -19.30 12.78 3.87
CA VAL A 114 -18.49 11.58 4.14
C VAL A 114 -19.36 10.49 4.78
N ALA A 115 -19.55 9.38 4.05
CA ALA A 115 -20.39 8.26 4.48
C ALA A 115 -19.58 7.08 5.03
N VAL A 116 -18.34 6.89 4.56
CA VAL A 116 -17.42 5.83 5.02
C VAL A 116 -15.99 6.38 5.02
N SER A 117 -15.23 6.10 6.06
CA SER A 117 -13.76 6.25 6.07
C SER A 117 -13.12 4.87 6.22
N VAL A 118 -12.15 4.56 5.36
CA VAL A 118 -11.38 3.30 5.41
C VAL A 118 -9.90 3.58 5.60
N GLN A 119 -9.18 2.70 6.29
CA GLN A 119 -7.73 2.85 6.46
C GLN A 119 -6.91 2.42 5.22
N GLN A 120 -7.52 1.64 4.32
CA GLN A 120 -6.82 0.96 3.23
C GLN A 120 -7.52 1.20 1.89
N TYR A 121 -6.77 1.75 0.92
CA TYR A 121 -7.28 2.08 -0.42
C TYR A 121 -8.03 0.92 -1.10
N HIS A 122 -7.58 -0.33 -0.93
CA HIS A 122 -8.17 -1.51 -1.56
C HIS A 122 -9.61 -1.82 -1.11
N LEU A 123 -10.08 -1.26 0.02
CA LEU A 123 -11.47 -1.40 0.45
C LEU A 123 -12.42 -0.44 -0.29
N ALA A 124 -11.91 0.69 -0.80
CA ALA A 124 -12.78 1.69 -1.43
C ALA A 124 -13.51 1.16 -2.68
N PRO A 125 -12.85 0.49 -3.66
CA PRO A 125 -13.55 -0.13 -4.80
C PRO A 125 -14.66 -1.11 -4.38
N LEU A 126 -14.43 -1.92 -3.34
CA LEU A 126 -15.43 -2.88 -2.84
C LEU A 126 -16.66 -2.20 -2.22
N VAL A 127 -16.49 -1.01 -1.64
CA VAL A 127 -17.62 -0.21 -1.15
C VAL A 127 -18.35 0.46 -2.32
N LEU A 128 -17.64 0.95 -3.34
CA LEU A 128 -18.26 1.51 -4.55
C LEU A 128 -19.07 0.45 -5.31
N ASP A 129 -18.49 -0.74 -5.54
CA ASP A 129 -19.16 -1.88 -6.20
C ASP A 129 -20.52 -2.22 -5.54
N ALA A 130 -20.65 -1.99 -4.23
CA ALA A 130 -21.81 -2.34 -3.41
C ALA A 130 -22.75 -1.17 -3.07
N THR A 131 -22.48 0.07 -3.52
CA THR A 131 -23.25 1.26 -3.10
C THR A 131 -23.35 2.33 -4.19
N ASP A 132 -24.25 3.30 -4.00
CA ASP A 132 -24.28 4.56 -4.75
C ASP A 132 -23.44 5.64 -4.04
N TYR A 133 -22.23 5.26 -3.64
CA TYR A 133 -21.22 6.17 -3.11
C TYR A 133 -20.15 6.47 -4.17
N VAL A 134 -19.37 7.52 -3.93
CA VAL A 134 -18.26 7.95 -4.80
C VAL A 134 -16.99 8.12 -3.99
N CYS A 135 -15.84 8.20 -4.65
CA CYS A 135 -14.57 8.52 -4.00
C CYS A 135 -13.73 9.48 -4.85
N ALA A 136 -12.68 10.03 -4.24
CA ALA A 136 -11.63 10.78 -4.93
C ALA A 136 -10.27 10.20 -4.51
N LEU A 137 -9.60 9.47 -5.40
CA LEU A 137 -8.37 8.71 -5.11
C LEU A 137 -7.37 8.82 -6.28
N PRO A 138 -6.10 8.39 -6.12
CA PRO A 138 -5.10 8.46 -7.19
C PRO A 138 -5.53 7.65 -8.42
N GLU A 139 -5.45 8.28 -9.59
CA GLU A 139 -5.91 7.71 -10.86
C GLU A 139 -5.27 6.35 -11.17
N ARG A 140 -3.95 6.21 -11.01
CA ARG A 140 -3.26 4.96 -11.35
C ARG A 140 -3.72 3.79 -10.47
N PHE A 141 -4.19 4.05 -9.25
CA PHE A 141 -4.83 3.05 -8.40
C PHE A 141 -6.24 2.69 -8.92
N LEU A 142 -7.07 3.70 -9.22
CA LEU A 142 -8.44 3.49 -9.70
C LEU A 142 -8.50 2.78 -11.07
N LEU A 143 -7.55 3.05 -11.97
CA LEU A 143 -7.41 2.37 -13.26
C LEU A 143 -7.18 0.84 -13.14
N ARG A 144 -6.81 0.32 -11.96
CA ARG A 144 -6.77 -1.13 -11.71
C ARG A 144 -8.15 -1.78 -11.58
N PHE A 145 -9.19 -0.96 -11.48
CA PHE A 145 -10.59 -1.32 -11.31
C PHE A 145 -11.47 -0.69 -12.41
N ALA A 146 -10.88 -0.35 -13.57
CA ALA A 146 -11.62 0.13 -14.74
C ALA A 146 -12.54 -0.94 -15.37
N ASP A 147 -12.51 -2.18 -14.86
CA ASP A 147 -13.47 -3.25 -15.17
C ASP A 147 -14.82 -3.08 -14.45
N ARG A 148 -14.88 -2.24 -13.41
CA ARG A 148 -16.04 -2.09 -12.50
C ARG A 148 -16.36 -0.65 -12.09
N LEU A 149 -15.40 0.27 -12.18
CA LEU A 149 -15.58 1.68 -11.84
C LEU A 149 -15.58 2.58 -13.09
N ASP A 150 -16.51 3.53 -13.14
CA ASP A 150 -16.36 4.70 -14.00
C ASP A 150 -15.37 5.67 -13.33
N LEU A 151 -14.41 6.21 -14.09
CA LEU A 151 -13.48 7.26 -13.64
C LEU A 151 -13.84 8.59 -14.31
N LEU A 152 -13.90 9.67 -13.54
CA LEU A 152 -14.31 11.00 -14.01
C LEU A 152 -13.38 12.12 -13.51
N PRO A 153 -13.32 13.27 -14.20
CA PRO A 153 -12.72 14.50 -13.66
C PRO A 153 -13.35 14.89 -12.32
N LEU A 154 -12.56 15.51 -11.44
CA LEU A 154 -13.07 16.16 -10.23
C LEU A 154 -13.57 17.58 -10.58
N PRO A 155 -14.67 18.06 -9.98
CA PRO A 155 -15.17 19.41 -10.19
C PRO A 155 -14.43 20.49 -9.37
N ILE A 156 -13.23 20.17 -8.88
CA ILE A 156 -12.34 21.11 -8.18
C ILE A 156 -10.90 20.86 -8.61
N GLU A 157 -10.15 21.94 -8.75
CA GLU A 157 -8.71 21.89 -8.96
C GLU A 157 -8.02 21.45 -7.67
N VAL A 158 -7.42 20.26 -7.73
CA VAL A 158 -6.60 19.67 -6.66
C VAL A 158 -5.25 19.29 -7.20
N ASP A 159 -4.23 19.84 -6.53
CA ASP A 159 -2.84 19.55 -6.80
C ASP A 159 -2.57 18.03 -6.72
N GLY A 160 -1.95 17.49 -7.77
CA GLY A 160 -1.39 16.15 -7.74
C GLY A 160 -0.20 16.05 -6.79
N PHE A 161 0.34 14.84 -6.63
CA PHE A 161 1.53 14.63 -5.81
C PHE A 161 2.55 13.73 -6.51
N THR A 162 3.82 14.03 -6.29
CA THR A 162 4.91 13.13 -6.63
C THR A 162 5.02 12.07 -5.53
N LEU A 163 5.11 10.80 -5.91
CA LEU A 163 5.72 9.76 -5.08
C LEU A 163 7.21 9.72 -5.39
N SER A 164 8.05 9.71 -4.36
CA SER A 164 9.48 9.49 -4.46
C SER A 164 9.89 8.13 -3.91
N ALA A 165 10.95 7.57 -4.48
CA ALA A 165 11.73 6.50 -3.89
C ALA A 165 12.87 7.12 -3.07
N ALA A 166 12.99 6.75 -1.80
CA ALA A 166 13.97 7.32 -0.87
C ALA A 166 14.70 6.23 -0.07
N TRP A 167 15.98 6.44 0.23
CA TRP A 167 16.83 5.49 0.96
C TRP A 167 17.91 6.20 1.77
N HIS A 168 18.47 5.53 2.79
CA HIS A 168 19.55 6.08 3.61
C HIS A 168 20.86 6.18 2.78
N PRO A 169 21.67 7.26 2.90
CA PRO A 169 22.88 7.44 2.10
C PRO A 169 23.86 6.26 2.11
N ARG A 170 23.94 5.49 3.21
CA ARG A 170 24.76 4.25 3.31
C ARG A 170 24.47 3.21 2.20
N LEU A 171 23.24 3.20 1.66
CA LEU A 171 22.80 2.27 0.61
C LEU A 171 22.94 2.88 -0.81
N HIS A 172 23.53 4.06 -0.96
CA HIS A 172 23.62 4.72 -2.27
C HIS A 172 24.53 3.96 -3.24
N ALA A 173 25.72 3.56 -2.80
CA ALA A 173 26.71 2.87 -3.63
C ALA A 173 26.48 1.34 -3.72
N ASP A 174 25.66 0.77 -2.84
CA ASP A 174 25.45 -0.69 -2.75
C ASP A 174 24.89 -1.29 -4.06
N PRO A 175 25.55 -2.30 -4.68
CA PRO A 175 25.11 -2.85 -5.96
C PRO A 175 23.74 -3.54 -5.93
N ALA A 176 23.41 -4.28 -4.87
CA ALA A 176 22.14 -4.98 -4.75
C ALA A 176 20.97 -4.00 -4.58
N HIS A 177 21.20 -2.92 -3.82
CA HIS A 177 20.25 -1.83 -3.67
C HIS A 177 20.16 -0.96 -4.94
N ARG A 178 21.26 -0.74 -5.68
CA ARG A 178 21.22 -0.11 -7.01
C ARG A 178 20.35 -0.90 -7.96
N TRP A 179 20.51 -2.22 -8.00
CA TRP A 179 19.66 -3.12 -8.79
C TRP A 179 18.19 -3.06 -8.37
N LEU A 180 17.90 -3.10 -7.06
CA LEU A 180 16.52 -2.99 -6.54
C LEU A 180 15.87 -1.66 -6.91
N ARG A 181 16.61 -0.54 -6.84
CA ARG A 181 16.15 0.77 -7.33
C ARG A 181 15.89 0.73 -8.83
N GLY A 182 16.82 0.21 -9.63
CA GLY A 182 16.64 0.06 -11.08
C GLY A 182 15.39 -0.75 -11.44
N ALA A 183 15.15 -1.86 -10.74
CA ALA A 183 13.96 -2.69 -10.89
C ALA A 183 12.66 -1.93 -10.53
N LEU A 184 12.67 -1.09 -9.49
CA LEU A 184 11.53 -0.25 -9.11
C LEU A 184 11.23 0.85 -10.14
N PHE A 185 12.25 1.59 -10.59
CA PHE A 185 12.07 2.64 -11.61
C PHE A 185 11.54 2.05 -12.91
N ALA A 186 12.11 0.92 -13.35
CA ALA A 186 11.61 0.17 -14.49
C ALA A 186 10.21 -0.45 -14.27
N ALA A 187 9.79 -0.73 -13.03
CA ALA A 187 8.45 -1.23 -12.72
C ALA A 187 7.36 -0.17 -12.94
N VAL A 188 7.64 1.10 -12.64
CA VAL A 188 6.65 2.19 -12.75
C VAL A 188 6.63 2.88 -14.11
N GLY A 189 7.60 2.57 -14.98
CA GLY A 189 7.81 3.19 -16.29
C GLY A 189 8.74 4.41 -16.27
N ALA A 190 9.46 4.65 -15.16
CA ALA A 190 10.39 5.77 -15.02
C ALA A 190 11.78 5.41 -15.60
N ARG A 191 12.46 6.39 -16.18
CA ARG A 191 13.84 6.21 -16.68
C ARG A 191 14.81 6.26 -15.51
N THR A 192 15.68 5.27 -15.40
CA THR A 192 16.83 5.31 -14.47
C THR A 192 17.98 6.05 -15.15
N GLU A 193 18.51 7.10 -14.52
CA GLU A 193 19.73 7.77 -15.02
C GLU A 193 21.01 7.03 -14.60
N ASP A 194 20.89 6.07 -13.67
CA ASP A 194 21.89 5.01 -13.52
C ASP A 194 21.75 4.06 -14.71
N GLY A 195 22.84 3.88 -15.48
CA GLY A 195 22.87 3.02 -16.65
C GLY A 195 22.58 1.53 -16.35
N PRO A 196 22.27 0.73 -17.38
CA PRO A 196 21.76 -0.63 -17.21
C PRO A 196 22.87 -1.64 -16.86
N ASP A 197 23.35 -1.63 -15.62
CA ASP A 197 23.99 -2.80 -15.05
C ASP A 197 22.92 -3.86 -14.71
N MET A 198 22.52 -4.59 -15.74
CA MET A 198 21.56 -5.70 -15.64
C MET A 198 22.27 -7.06 -15.70
N ALA A 199 23.48 -7.14 -15.15
CA ALA A 199 24.12 -8.42 -14.87
C ALA A 199 23.47 -9.08 -13.63
N PRO A 200 22.78 -10.23 -13.76
CA PRO A 200 22.37 -10.97 -12.57
C PRO A 200 23.63 -11.50 -11.87
N ALA A 201 23.75 -11.26 -10.56
CA ALA A 201 24.83 -11.79 -9.75
C ALA A 201 24.81 -13.33 -9.82
N ARG A 202 25.73 -13.90 -10.61
CA ARG A 202 25.85 -15.35 -10.77
C ARG A 202 26.26 -15.96 -9.44
N ALA A 203 25.43 -16.87 -8.91
CA ALA A 203 25.82 -17.70 -7.79
C ALA A 203 27.05 -18.53 -8.19
N SER A 204 28.17 -18.33 -7.48
CA SER A 204 29.43 -19.03 -7.73
C SER A 204 29.37 -20.46 -7.19
N SER A 205 28.80 -21.37 -7.99
CA SER A 205 28.71 -22.80 -7.67
C SER A 205 29.84 -23.60 -8.32
N ASP A 206 31.05 -23.49 -7.78
CA ASP A 206 32.19 -24.32 -8.17
C ASP A 206 33.15 -24.48 -6.97
N GLY A 207 33.51 -25.69 -6.51
CA GLY A 207 32.97 -26.98 -6.90
C GLY A 207 33.27 -28.05 -5.84
N ALA A 208 32.32 -28.95 -5.56
CA ALA A 208 32.46 -29.96 -4.51
C ALA A 208 31.86 -31.33 -4.89
N ARG A 209 32.77 -32.26 -5.20
CA ARG A 209 32.60 -33.74 -5.22
C ARG A 209 31.69 -34.36 -6.29
N ALA A 210 32.30 -35.20 -7.14
CA ALA A 210 31.65 -36.38 -7.73
C ALA A 210 32.66 -37.52 -7.99
N ARG A 211 32.66 -38.56 -7.14
CA ARG A 211 33.19 -39.91 -7.46
C ARG A 211 32.44 -40.96 -6.61
N HIS A 212 32.08 -42.08 -7.25
CA HIS A 212 31.53 -43.34 -6.66
C HIS A 212 30.16 -43.26 -5.95
N ALA A 213 29.34 -44.32 -5.91
CA ALA A 213 29.22 -45.50 -6.80
C ALA A 213 27.85 -46.21 -6.62
N ALA A 214 27.53 -47.11 -7.55
CA ALA A 214 26.28 -47.84 -7.75
C ALA A 214 25.58 -48.50 -6.53
N GLY A 215 24.23 -48.60 -6.61
CA GLY A 215 23.38 -49.43 -5.74
C GLY A 215 22.00 -49.76 -6.36
N ARG A 216 21.62 -51.04 -6.39
CA ARG A 216 20.32 -51.61 -6.86
C ARG A 216 19.41 -51.89 -5.64
N ALA A 217 18.07 -52.06 -5.68
CA ALA A 217 16.99 -51.86 -6.66
C ALA A 217 15.59 -51.96 -5.95
N ARG A 218 14.47 -51.89 -6.71
CA ARG A 218 13.06 -52.40 -6.48
C ARG A 218 12.63 -52.91 -5.07
N THR A 219 11.43 -52.65 -4.50
CA THR A 219 10.18 -51.92 -4.87
C THR A 219 9.42 -51.49 -3.56
N THR A 220 8.10 -51.57 -3.21
CA THR A 220 6.83 -52.14 -3.76
C THR A 220 5.53 -51.65 -3.06
N ARG A 221 4.41 -51.50 -3.80
CA ARG A 221 2.97 -51.40 -3.37
C ARG A 221 2.46 -50.17 -2.57
N ARG A 222 1.12 -50.07 -2.48
CA ARG A 222 0.26 -48.95 -1.97
C ARG A 222 -0.93 -49.52 -1.13
N PRO A 223 -1.94 -48.74 -0.69
CA PRO A 223 -2.39 -48.55 0.72
C PRO A 223 -3.57 -49.48 1.12
N PRO A 224 -4.28 -49.29 2.28
CA PRO A 224 -5.25 -48.19 2.56
C PRO A 224 -4.83 -47.36 3.83
N SER A 225 -5.61 -46.69 4.72
CA SER A 225 -7.04 -46.76 5.13
C SER A 225 -7.55 -45.49 5.89
N ARG A 226 -8.86 -45.49 6.23
CA ARG A 226 -9.63 -44.72 7.26
C ARG A 226 -10.64 -45.74 7.89
N PRO A 227 -11.61 -45.47 8.82
CA PRO A 227 -12.16 -44.19 9.35
C PRO A 227 -12.63 -44.17 10.85
N ARG A 228 -13.35 -43.08 11.27
CA ARG A 228 -14.36 -43.00 12.37
C ARG A 228 -13.83 -43.11 13.84
N HIS A 229 -14.51 -42.68 14.92
CA HIS A 229 -15.81 -42.00 15.16
C HIS A 229 -15.88 -41.33 16.57
N ARG A 230 -16.62 -40.19 16.74
CA ARG A 230 -17.58 -39.83 17.85
C ARG A 230 -17.12 -39.86 19.35
N THR A 231 -17.68 -39.15 20.37
CA THR A 231 -18.72 -38.10 20.57
C THR A 231 -18.50 -37.37 21.94
N THR A 232 -19.29 -36.32 22.26
CA THR A 232 -19.69 -35.82 23.63
C THR A 232 -18.60 -35.19 24.54
N THR A 233 -18.86 -34.22 25.47
CA THR A 233 -20.10 -33.57 25.97
C THR A 233 -19.88 -32.13 26.53
N ARG A 234 -20.82 -31.21 26.26
CA ARG A 234 -21.58 -30.32 27.19
C ARG A 234 -20.97 -29.82 28.53
N THR A 235 -21.02 -28.48 28.76
CA THR A 235 -21.66 -27.69 29.88
C THR A 235 -21.02 -26.27 29.92
N ARG A 236 -21.65 -25.08 29.69
CA ARG A 236 -22.80 -24.31 30.26
C ARG A 236 -22.35 -23.20 31.26
N HIS A 237 -22.99 -22.01 31.20
CA HIS A 237 -22.93 -20.84 32.14
C HIS A 237 -21.67 -19.94 32.09
N GLU A 238 -21.71 -18.63 32.43
CA GLU A 238 -22.76 -17.71 32.96
C GLU A 238 -22.62 -16.27 32.35
N ARG A 239 -23.38 -15.27 32.84
CA ARG A 239 -23.39 -13.85 32.40
C ARG A 239 -23.13 -12.84 33.55
N ALA A 240 -22.39 -11.75 33.27
CA ALA A 240 -22.55 -10.39 33.81
C ALA A 240 -21.73 -9.43 32.91
N ARG A 241 -22.13 -8.23 32.43
CA ARG A 241 -23.05 -7.13 32.83
C ARG A 241 -22.62 -6.28 34.04
N HIS A 242 -21.83 -5.24 33.74
CA HIS A 242 -21.87 -3.87 34.29
C HIS A 242 -21.37 -2.90 33.17
N THR A 243 -21.65 -1.59 32.98
CA THR A 243 -22.31 -0.47 33.71
C THR A 243 -21.50 0.18 34.85
N ARG A 244 -21.42 1.52 35.02
CA ARG A 244 -22.06 2.67 34.32
C ARG A 244 -21.23 3.96 34.55
N SER A 245 -21.35 4.96 33.66
CA SER A 245 -21.28 6.42 33.93
C SER A 245 -19.97 7.09 34.41
N GLY A 246 -19.74 8.35 34.00
CA GLY A 246 -18.79 9.27 34.66
C GLY A 246 -18.04 10.25 33.75
N ALA A 247 -18.54 11.48 33.60
CA ALA A 247 -17.79 12.65 33.08
C ALA A 247 -18.04 13.83 34.04
N PRO A 248 -17.13 14.83 34.13
CA PRO A 248 -17.26 15.99 33.22
C PRO A 248 -15.92 16.61 32.74
N ALA A 249 -16.04 17.67 31.93
CA ALA A 249 -14.97 18.57 31.45
C ALA A 249 -14.81 19.79 32.42
N PRO A 250 -14.06 20.91 32.15
CA PRO A 250 -13.37 21.33 30.91
C PRO A 250 -11.99 22.04 31.07
N CYS A 251 -11.41 22.52 29.94
CA CYS A 251 -10.93 23.91 29.70
C CYS A 251 -9.58 24.05 28.95
N ALA A 252 -9.51 25.09 28.10
CA ALA A 252 -8.32 25.81 27.58
C ALA A 252 -7.33 25.13 26.58
N ALA A 253 -6.38 25.95 26.10
CA ALA A 253 -5.23 25.64 25.23
C ALA A 253 -5.50 25.23 23.77
N GLN A 254 -6.01 26.20 23.00
CA GLN A 254 -5.87 26.32 21.55
C GLN A 254 -4.41 26.14 21.08
N GLU A 255 -4.12 25.12 20.25
CA GLU A 255 -2.82 24.98 19.57
C GLU A 255 -2.97 24.50 18.12
N ARG A 256 -2.10 24.99 17.23
CA ARG A 256 -2.19 24.76 15.77
C ARG A 256 -1.54 23.43 15.39
N ARG A 257 -2.27 22.52 14.75
CA ARG A 257 -1.70 21.33 14.09
C ARG A 257 -2.25 21.17 12.67
N ALA A 258 -1.35 21.05 11.69
CA ALA A 258 -1.69 20.82 10.30
C ALA A 258 -2.05 19.33 10.08
N SER A 259 -3.15 19.05 9.39
CA SER A 259 -3.57 17.67 9.08
C SER A 259 -2.88 17.16 7.82
N ALA A 260 -1.59 16.86 7.92
CA ALA A 260 -0.86 16.16 6.87
C ALA A 260 -1.41 14.73 6.73
N VAL A 261 -2.33 14.51 5.79
CA VAL A 261 -2.88 13.19 5.48
C VAL A 261 -1.77 12.31 4.92
N ALA A 262 -1.24 11.43 5.76
CA ALA A 262 -0.17 10.52 5.39
C ALA A 262 -0.69 9.46 4.40
N ALA A 263 -0.20 9.52 3.16
CA ALA A 263 -0.23 8.36 2.28
C ALA A 263 0.61 7.23 2.92
N PRO A 264 0.15 5.97 2.89
CA PRO A 264 0.81 4.85 3.57
C PRO A 264 2.19 4.61 2.96
N ALA A 265 3.23 4.81 3.77
CA ALA A 265 4.59 4.71 3.33
C ALA A 265 4.98 3.22 3.18
N ALA A 266 5.30 2.80 1.96
CA ALA A 266 5.64 1.41 1.68
C ALA A 266 7.16 1.22 1.81
N VAL A 267 7.57 0.48 2.83
CA VAL A 267 8.95 0.04 3.05
C VAL A 267 9.14 -1.36 2.48
N THR A 268 10.29 -1.61 1.83
CA THR A 268 10.77 -2.98 1.57
C THR A 268 12.03 -3.30 2.36
N ASN A 269 12.14 -4.55 2.84
CA ASN A 269 13.36 -5.18 3.32
C ASN A 269 13.75 -6.33 2.38
N THR A 270 15.05 -6.46 2.12
CA THR A 270 15.67 -7.51 1.30
C THR A 270 16.75 -8.25 2.10
N SER A 271 16.53 -9.54 2.37
CA SER A 271 17.49 -10.41 3.10
C SER A 271 17.96 -11.58 2.23
N PRO A 272 19.28 -11.81 2.07
CA PRO A 272 19.81 -12.96 1.32
C PRO A 272 19.40 -14.28 1.97
N ALA A 273 19.40 -15.38 1.19
CA ALA A 273 19.05 -16.70 1.70
C ALA A 273 20.26 -17.36 2.37
N SER A 274 20.08 -17.86 3.60
CA SER A 274 21.10 -18.62 4.34
C SER A 274 20.86 -20.12 4.17
N SER A 275 21.49 -20.76 3.19
CA SER A 275 21.74 -22.20 3.07
C SER A 275 22.76 -22.44 1.95
#